data_AF-K0JYT9-F1
#
_entry.id   AF-K0JYT9-F1
#
_cell.length_a   1.000
_cell.length_b   1.000
_cell.length_c   1.000
_cell.angle_alpha   90.00
_cell.angle_beta   90.00
_cell.angle_gamma   90.00
#
_symmetry.space_group_name_H-M   'P 1'
#
loop_
_entity.id
_entity.type
_entity.pdbx_description
1 polymer ?
#
loop_
_entity_poly.entity_id
_entity_poly.type
_entity_poly.pdbx_seq_one_letter_code
_entity_poly.pdbx_strand_id
1 'polypeptide(L)'
;MAKTVDLARVEQDARARFTELRTAAPDGQAEEHDARYADILRRARLIAASDGLADAVAAHLVGKGIEVRTDQVRVDPAENDHQVIALACTVGGAPAVLPLHPGATTLRLYPAGTDIVLAQPPLVTVDLPADARAGDHWVGAAAIADALEPHLR
;
A
#
# COMPACT_ATOMS: atom_id res chain seq x y z
N MET A 1 14.59 12.40 20.51
CA MET A 1 15.51 12.14 19.39
C MET A 1 14.69 11.50 18.28
N ALA A 2 14.45 12.22 17.19
CA ALA A 2 13.79 11.63 16.02
C ALA A 2 14.77 10.61 15.42
N LYS A 3 14.41 9.32 15.42
CA LYS A 3 15.11 8.32 14.61
C LYS A 3 14.93 8.75 13.16
N THR A 4 15.98 9.22 12.51
CA THR A 4 15.96 9.43 11.06
C THR A 4 15.76 8.06 10.43
N VAL A 5 14.57 7.83 9.87
CA VAL A 5 14.25 6.61 9.15
C VAL A 5 15.03 6.65 7.83
N ASP A 6 15.83 5.62 7.56
CA ASP A 6 16.50 5.45 6.27
C ASP A 6 15.47 4.95 5.25
N LEU A 7 14.98 5.89 4.43
CA LEU A 7 13.92 5.64 3.45
C LEU A 7 14.31 4.60 2.41
N ALA A 8 15.55 4.65 1.94
CA ALA A 8 16.06 3.71 0.96
C ALA A 8 16.04 2.28 1.54
N ARG A 9 16.40 2.14 2.82
CA ARG A 9 16.36 0.85 3.52
C ARG A 9 14.93 0.32 3.70
N VAL A 10 13.99 1.18 4.10
CA VAL A 10 12.57 0.80 4.28
C VAL A 10 11.95 0.36 2.97
N GLU A 11 12.17 1.12 1.89
CA GLU A 11 11.67 0.75 0.56
C GLU A 11 12.31 -0.54 0.05
N GLN A 12 13.62 -0.71 0.21
CA GLN A 12 14.31 -1.94 -0.18
C GLN A 12 13.73 -3.17 0.54
N ASP A 13 13.49 -3.07 1.85
CA ASP A 13 12.91 -4.16 2.63
C ASP A 13 11.45 -4.46 2.22
N ALA A 14 10.65 -3.44 1.91
CA ALA A 14 9.29 -3.61 1.40
C ALA A 14 9.28 -4.30 0.02
N ARG A 15 10.16 -3.87 -0.88
CA ARG A 15 10.33 -4.44 -2.21
C ARG A 15 10.80 -5.90 -2.16
N ALA A 16 11.74 -6.23 -1.27
CA ALA A 16 12.21 -7.60 -1.08
C ALA A 16 11.06 -8.55 -0.65
N ARG A 17 10.24 -8.14 0.33
CA ARG A 17 9.06 -8.91 0.75
C ARG A 17 8.04 -9.09 -0.37
N PHE A 18 7.85 -8.06 -1.21
CA PHE A 18 6.98 -8.16 -2.37
C PHE A 18 7.51 -9.14 -3.42
N THR A 19 8.82 -9.15 -3.67
CA THR A 19 9.44 -10.15 -4.56
C THR A 19 9.23 -11.56 -4.02
N GLU A 20 9.47 -11.80 -2.73
CA GLU A 20 9.24 -13.10 -2.08
C GLU A 20 7.78 -13.56 -2.16
N LEU A 21 6.83 -12.64 -1.95
CA LEU A 21 5.40 -12.92 -2.10
C LEU A 21 5.06 -13.43 -3.50
N ARG A 22 5.70 -12.88 -4.53
CA ARG A 22 5.44 -13.23 -5.93
C ARG A 22 6.13 -14.51 -6.39
N THR A 23 7.29 -14.83 -5.84
CA THR A 23 8.08 -16.01 -6.23
C THR A 23 7.72 -17.25 -5.43
N ALA A 24 6.97 -17.11 -4.33
CA ALA A 24 6.40 -18.25 -3.61
C ALA A 24 5.44 -19.02 -4.55
N ALA A 25 5.93 -20.13 -5.09
CA ALA A 25 5.10 -21.03 -5.89
C ALA A 25 3.98 -21.61 -5.02
N PRO A 26 2.78 -21.86 -5.58
CA PRO A 26 1.82 -22.71 -4.91
C PRO A 26 2.44 -24.11 -4.87
N ASP A 27 2.78 -24.60 -3.68
CA ASP A 27 3.23 -25.97 -3.54
C ASP A 27 2.15 -26.88 -4.12
N GLY A 28 2.50 -27.52 -5.24
CA GLY A 28 1.62 -28.43 -5.93
C GLY A 28 1.32 -29.59 -4.98
N GLN A 29 0.04 -29.74 -4.62
CA GLN A 29 -0.50 -30.76 -3.72
C GLN A 29 -0.32 -30.48 -2.22
N ALA A 30 -0.87 -29.37 -1.76
CA ALA A 30 -1.13 -29.14 -0.33
C ALA A 30 -2.51 -29.70 0.04
N GLU A 31 -2.63 -30.47 1.13
CA GLU A 31 -3.93 -30.87 1.68
C GLU A 31 -4.77 -29.62 2.02
N GLU A 32 -6.10 -29.72 2.15
CA GLU A 32 -6.98 -28.56 2.40
C GLU A 32 -6.52 -27.67 3.58
N HIS A 33 -5.87 -28.26 4.59
CA HIS A 33 -5.32 -27.53 5.73
C HIS A 33 -4.09 -26.68 5.36
N ASP A 34 -3.24 -27.19 4.46
CA ASP A 34 -2.06 -26.49 3.94
C ASP A 34 -2.45 -25.36 3.00
N ALA A 35 -3.53 -25.53 2.22
CA ALA A 35 -4.05 -24.48 1.33
C ALA A 35 -4.53 -23.24 2.11
N ARG A 36 -5.26 -23.45 3.22
CA ARG A 36 -5.71 -22.36 4.09
C ARG A 36 -4.52 -21.66 4.78
N TYR A 37 -3.54 -22.44 5.24
CA TYR A 37 -2.35 -21.88 5.86
C TYR A 37 -1.51 -21.06 4.87
N ALA A 38 -1.35 -21.56 3.64
CA ALA A 38 -0.68 -20.84 2.57
C ALA A 38 -1.37 -19.50 2.23
N ASP A 39 -2.71 -19.45 2.19
CA ASP A 39 -3.44 -18.20 1.97
C ASP A 39 -3.26 -17.21 3.14
N ILE A 40 -3.28 -17.69 4.39
CA ILE A 40 -2.98 -16.84 5.56
C ILE A 40 -1.57 -16.25 5.46
N LEU A 41 -0.57 -17.06 5.12
CA LEU A 41 0.81 -16.60 4.94
C LEU A 41 0.93 -15.60 3.79
N ARG A 42 0.23 -15.84 2.67
CA ARG A 42 0.18 -14.92 1.52
C ARG A 42 -0.36 -13.56 1.92
N ARG A 43 -1.48 -13.53 2.66
CA ARG A 43 -2.09 -12.30 3.19
C ARG A 43 -1.15 -11.59 4.16
N ALA A 44 -0.55 -12.32 5.10
CA ALA A 44 0.37 -11.75 6.08
C ALA A 44 1.60 -11.10 5.40
N ARG A 45 2.15 -11.75 4.37
CA ARG A 45 3.26 -11.20 3.56
C ARG A 45 2.85 -9.96 2.79
N LEU A 46 1.64 -9.95 2.21
CA LEU A 46 1.10 -8.78 1.52
C LEU A 46 0.92 -7.59 2.48
N ILE A 47 0.35 -7.82 3.66
CA ILE A 47 0.21 -6.80 4.71
C ILE A 47 1.59 -6.26 5.10
N ALA A 48 2.57 -7.13 5.36
CA ALA A 48 3.92 -6.71 5.72
C ALA A 48 4.65 -5.92 4.62
N ALA A 49 4.42 -6.27 3.34
CA ALA A 49 4.96 -5.50 2.21
C ALA A 49 4.25 -4.14 2.08
N SER A 50 2.94 -4.08 2.27
CA SER A 50 2.16 -2.84 2.25
C SER A 50 2.51 -1.91 3.41
N ASP A 51 2.85 -2.45 4.58
CA ASP A 51 3.27 -1.68 5.75
C ASP A 51 4.58 -0.91 5.48
N GLY A 52 5.61 -1.62 4.99
CA GLY A 52 6.86 -0.98 4.59
C GLY A 52 6.69 0.03 3.45
N LEU A 53 5.79 -0.23 2.50
CA LEU A 53 5.45 0.73 1.45
C LEU A 53 4.75 1.97 2.03
N ALA A 54 3.82 1.78 2.96
CA ALA A 54 3.11 2.86 3.62
C ALA A 54 4.05 3.78 4.39
N ASP A 55 4.98 3.22 5.16
CA ASP A 55 5.99 4.00 5.87
C ASP A 55 6.89 4.79 4.91
N ALA A 56 7.33 4.17 3.81
CA ALA A 56 8.14 4.85 2.79
C ALA A 56 7.38 6.01 2.12
N VAL A 57 6.15 5.77 1.68
CA VAL A 57 5.29 6.78 1.05
C VAL A 57 4.98 7.91 2.04
N ALA A 58 4.61 7.57 3.28
CA ALA A 58 4.31 8.54 4.32
C ALA A 58 5.49 9.48 4.57
N ALA A 59 6.71 8.94 4.65
CA ALA A 59 7.88 9.77 4.86
C ALA A 59 8.22 10.67 3.65
N HIS A 60 7.99 10.22 2.42
CA HIS A 60 8.10 11.10 1.24
C HIS A 60 7.06 12.23 1.26
N LEU A 61 5.81 11.95 1.63
CA LEU A 61 4.75 12.95 1.75
C LEU A 61 5.03 13.95 2.87
N VAL A 62 5.47 13.48 4.04
CA VAL A 62 5.89 14.34 5.17
C VAL A 62 7.07 15.22 4.76
N GLY A 63 8.04 14.69 4.00
CA GLY A 63 9.14 15.48 3.44
C GLY A 63 8.70 16.59 2.49
N LYS A 64 7.51 16.45 1.87
CA LYS A 64 6.84 17.47 1.04
C LYS A 64 5.92 18.40 1.84
N GLY A 65 5.86 18.25 3.17
CA GLY A 65 5.00 19.03 4.05
C GLY A 65 3.54 18.59 4.09
N ILE A 66 3.22 17.39 3.60
CA ILE A 66 1.86 16.83 3.63
C ILE A 66 1.72 15.95 4.88
N GLU A 67 0.71 16.24 5.70
CA GLU A 67 0.42 15.44 6.89
C GLU A 67 -0.30 14.15 6.51
N VAL A 68 0.37 13.03 6.77
CA VAL A 68 -0.18 11.68 6.64
C VAL A 68 0.33 10.82 7.78
N ARG A 69 -0.42 9.75 8.08
CA ARG A 69 -0.03 8.75 9.07
C ARG A 69 -0.45 7.37 8.60
N THR A 70 0.33 6.36 8.97
CA THR A 70 -0.06 4.96 8.81
C THR A 70 -1.36 4.71 9.58
N ASP A 71 -2.32 4.06 8.91
CA ASP A 71 -3.62 3.66 9.44
C ASP A 71 -3.71 2.14 9.55
N GLN A 72 -4.83 1.65 10.04
CA GLN A 72 -5.14 0.23 10.09
C GLN A 72 -5.25 -0.43 8.71
N VAL A 73 -5.24 -1.76 8.72
CA VAL A 73 -5.51 -2.59 7.53
C VAL A 73 -6.89 -2.27 6.96
N ARG A 74 -6.95 -2.06 5.64
CA ARG A 74 -8.17 -1.85 4.87
C ARG A 74 -8.24 -2.84 3.70
N VAL A 75 -9.44 -2.96 3.15
CA VAL A 75 -9.73 -3.73 1.94
C VAL A 75 -10.27 -2.77 0.90
N ASP A 76 -9.55 -2.65 -0.21
CA ASP A 76 -10.03 -1.97 -1.42
C ASP A 76 -10.84 -2.98 -2.26
N PRO A 77 -12.17 -2.78 -2.42
CA PRO A 77 -13.01 -3.70 -3.21
C PRO A 77 -12.63 -3.73 -4.70
N ALA A 78 -11.90 -2.72 -5.19
CA ALA A 78 -11.39 -2.70 -6.56
C ALA A 78 -10.10 -3.54 -6.74
N GLU A 79 -9.45 -3.98 -5.66
CA GLU A 79 -8.17 -4.71 -5.67
C GLU A 79 -8.32 -6.13 -5.11
N ASN A 80 -9.24 -6.91 -5.67
CA ASN A 80 -9.48 -8.32 -5.33
C ASN A 80 -9.68 -8.59 -3.82
N ASP A 81 -10.25 -7.62 -3.11
CA ASP A 81 -10.52 -7.67 -1.67
C ASP A 81 -9.26 -7.98 -0.81
N HIS A 82 -8.09 -7.59 -1.28
CA HIS A 82 -6.84 -7.79 -0.55
C HIS A 82 -6.74 -6.86 0.67
N GLN A 83 -6.30 -7.42 1.79
CA GLN A 83 -6.01 -6.69 3.02
C GLN A 83 -4.63 -6.04 2.92
N VAL A 84 -4.58 -4.72 3.02
CA VAL A 84 -3.35 -3.91 2.93
C VAL A 84 -3.37 -2.79 3.96
N ILE A 85 -2.20 -2.32 4.39
CA ILE A 85 -2.08 -1.12 5.22
C ILE A 85 -2.53 0.09 4.42
N ALA A 86 -3.21 1.02 5.10
CA ALA A 86 -3.64 2.29 4.53
C ALA A 86 -2.87 3.46 5.14
N LEU A 87 -2.91 4.61 4.45
CA LEU A 87 -2.53 5.90 5.00
C LEU A 87 -3.80 6.71 5.31
N ALA A 88 -3.88 7.28 6.51
CA ALA A 88 -4.83 8.34 6.80
C ALA A 88 -4.24 9.69 6.33
N CYS A 89 -5.04 10.44 5.59
CA CYS A 89 -4.65 11.69 4.95
C CYS A 89 -5.87 12.64 4.84
N THR A 90 -5.70 13.77 4.17
CA THR A 90 -6.77 14.74 3.92
C THR A 90 -6.84 15.06 2.42
N VAL A 91 -8.05 15.09 1.86
CA VAL A 91 -8.32 15.45 0.45
C VAL A 91 -9.31 16.60 0.43
N GLY A 92 -8.91 17.78 -0.06
CA GLY A 92 -9.79 18.95 -0.12
C GLY A 92 -10.37 19.35 1.24
N GLY A 93 -9.62 19.16 2.32
CA GLY A 93 -10.06 19.40 3.71
C GLY A 93 -10.89 18.28 4.35
N ALA A 94 -11.25 17.22 3.61
CA ALA A 94 -11.98 16.08 4.14
C ALA A 94 -11.03 14.93 4.55
N PRO A 95 -11.24 14.27 5.71
CA PRO A 95 -10.48 13.10 6.10
C PRO A 95 -10.65 11.95 5.10
N ALA A 96 -9.53 11.35 4.67
CA ALA A 96 -9.49 10.28 3.69
C ALA A 96 -8.54 9.15 4.13
N VAL A 97 -8.73 7.98 3.54
CA VAL A 97 -7.85 6.81 3.68
C VAL A 97 -7.40 6.30 2.31
N LEU A 98 -6.13 5.96 2.20
CA LEU A 98 -5.49 5.43 1.00
C LEU A 98 -4.95 4.02 1.30
N PRO A 99 -5.64 2.94 0.94
CA PRO A 99 -5.07 1.60 0.96
C PRO A 99 -3.90 1.50 -0.03
N LEU A 100 -2.76 0.96 0.40
CA LEU A 100 -1.56 0.86 -0.42
C LEU A 100 -1.29 -0.60 -0.80
N HIS A 101 -1.78 -1.00 -1.97
CA HIS A 101 -1.45 -2.30 -2.54
C HIS A 101 -0.08 -2.25 -3.24
N PRO A 102 0.91 -3.07 -2.83
CA PRO A 102 2.20 -3.14 -3.51
C PRO A 102 2.06 -3.45 -5.01
N GLY A 103 2.70 -2.63 -5.83
CA GLY A 103 2.67 -2.75 -7.28
C GLY A 103 1.42 -2.19 -7.97
N ALA A 104 0.42 -1.67 -7.23
CA ALA A 104 -0.75 -1.02 -7.85
C ALA A 104 -0.35 0.22 -8.66
N THR A 105 -0.96 0.37 -9.83
CA THR A 105 -0.76 1.53 -10.72
C THR A 105 -1.92 2.52 -10.67
N THR A 106 -2.99 2.19 -9.97
CA THR A 106 -4.12 3.09 -9.73
C THR A 106 -4.31 3.17 -8.22
N LEU A 107 -4.29 4.38 -7.69
CA LEU A 107 -4.49 4.68 -6.28
C LEU A 107 -5.90 5.21 -6.08
N ARG A 108 -6.55 4.84 -4.99
CA ARG A 108 -7.91 5.27 -4.66
C ARG A 108 -7.94 5.81 -3.25
N LEU A 109 -8.41 7.04 -3.10
CA LEU A 109 -8.61 7.67 -1.81
C LEU A 109 -10.08 7.57 -1.46
N TYR A 110 -10.38 6.99 -0.31
CA TYR A 110 -11.73 6.76 0.16
C TYR A 110 -12.07 7.71 1.31
N PRO A 111 -13.36 8.02 1.55
CA PRO A 111 -13.77 8.71 2.76
C PRO A 111 -13.27 7.95 4.00
N ALA A 112 -12.72 8.66 4.98
CA ALA A 112 -12.30 8.02 6.22
C ALA A 112 -13.52 7.44 6.97
N GLY A 113 -13.35 6.24 7.53
CA GLY A 113 -14.37 5.54 8.28
C GLY A 113 -13.77 4.44 9.16
N THR A 114 -14.61 3.75 9.91
CA THR A 114 -14.19 2.65 10.79
C THR A 114 -14.16 1.29 10.11
N ASP A 115 -14.76 1.18 8.93
CA ASP A 115 -14.96 -0.10 8.24
C ASP A 115 -13.68 -0.63 7.61
N ILE A 116 -13.43 -1.93 7.75
CA ILE A 116 -12.28 -2.57 7.11
C ILE A 116 -12.45 -2.54 5.58
N VAL A 117 -13.65 -2.83 5.09
CA VAL A 117 -13.98 -2.80 3.65
C VAL A 117 -14.44 -1.40 3.26
N LEU A 118 -13.77 -0.80 2.29
CA LEU A 118 -14.04 0.56 1.82
C LEU A 118 -15.20 0.55 0.82
N ALA A 119 -16.41 0.33 1.31
CA ALA A 119 -17.62 0.15 0.49
C ALA A 119 -18.11 1.43 -0.21
N GLN A 120 -17.64 2.59 0.23
CA GLN A 120 -18.01 3.87 -0.39
C GLN A 120 -17.19 4.10 -1.67
N PRO A 121 -17.73 4.85 -2.66
CA PRO A 121 -16.95 5.25 -3.81
C PRO A 121 -15.70 6.06 -3.40
N PRO A 122 -14.59 5.95 -4.15
CA PRO A 122 -13.42 6.77 -3.87
C PRO A 122 -13.72 8.25 -4.11
N LEU A 123 -13.19 9.10 -3.23
CA LEU A 123 -13.17 10.56 -3.38
C LEU A 123 -12.33 10.95 -4.59
N VAL A 124 -11.19 10.29 -4.77
CA VAL A 124 -10.23 10.55 -5.84
C VAL A 124 -9.64 9.23 -6.32
N THR A 125 -9.50 9.09 -7.63
CA THR A 125 -8.72 8.02 -8.27
C THR A 125 -7.52 8.68 -8.96
N VAL A 126 -6.32 8.17 -8.70
CA VAL A 126 -5.06 8.67 -9.26
C VAL A 126 -4.39 7.54 -10.03
N ASP A 127 -4.22 7.71 -11.34
CA ASP A 127 -3.44 6.79 -12.15
C ASP A 127 -1.96 7.20 -12.12
N LEU A 128 -1.10 6.23 -11.80
CA LEU A 128 0.34 6.39 -11.86
C LEU A 128 0.81 6.31 -13.32
N PRO A 129 1.88 7.05 -13.68
CA PRO A 129 2.40 6.99 -15.03
C PRO A 129 2.91 5.58 -15.36
N ALA A 130 2.85 5.20 -16.64
CA ALA A 130 3.11 3.82 -17.07
C ALA A 130 4.53 3.31 -16.74
N ASP A 131 5.49 4.22 -16.60
CA ASP A 131 6.88 3.97 -16.25
C ASP A 131 7.14 3.93 -14.73
N ALA A 132 6.15 4.24 -13.89
CA ALA A 132 6.26 4.15 -12.43
C ALA A 132 6.46 2.71 -11.94
N ARG A 133 6.03 1.72 -12.75
CA ARG A 133 6.16 0.30 -12.44
C ARG A 133 7.47 -0.25 -13.03
N ALA A 134 8.39 -0.64 -12.17
CA ALA A 134 9.64 -1.28 -12.54
C ALA A 134 9.42 -2.70 -13.11
N GLY A 135 10.45 -3.30 -13.72
CA GLY A 135 10.35 -4.62 -14.37
C GLY A 135 9.97 -5.78 -13.43
N ASP A 136 10.20 -5.64 -12.13
CA ASP A 136 9.74 -6.56 -11.08
C ASP A 136 8.33 -6.22 -10.55
N HIS A 137 7.60 -5.38 -11.27
CA HIS A 137 6.28 -4.84 -10.97
C HIS A 137 6.19 -4.06 -9.65
N TRP A 138 7.32 -3.70 -9.06
CA TRP A 138 7.35 -2.76 -7.94
C TRP A 138 7.01 -1.36 -8.44
N VAL A 139 6.27 -0.61 -7.62
CA VAL A 139 6.00 0.82 -7.84
C VAL A 139 6.66 1.57 -6.69
N GLY A 140 7.54 2.50 -7.04
CA GLY A 140 8.38 3.20 -6.05
C GLY A 140 7.59 4.15 -5.16
N ALA A 141 8.00 4.27 -3.90
CA ALA A 141 7.33 5.12 -2.91
C ALA A 141 7.36 6.61 -3.30
N ALA A 142 8.48 7.07 -3.87
CA ALA A 142 8.61 8.43 -4.39
C ALA A 142 7.60 8.72 -5.52
N ALA A 143 7.43 7.81 -6.47
CA ALA A 143 6.49 7.96 -7.58
C ALA A 143 5.03 8.03 -7.09
N ILE A 144 4.68 7.22 -6.09
CA ILE A 144 3.38 7.27 -5.42
C ILE A 144 3.18 8.64 -4.75
N ALA A 145 4.17 9.10 -3.96
CA ALA A 145 4.08 10.36 -3.24
C ALA A 145 3.97 11.58 -4.20
N ASP A 146 4.74 11.58 -5.29
CA ASP A 146 4.69 12.61 -6.33
C ASP A 146 3.32 12.67 -7.01
N ALA A 147 2.72 11.51 -7.30
CA ALA A 147 1.39 11.45 -7.91
C ALA A 147 0.27 11.88 -6.95
N LEU A 148 0.42 11.65 -5.64
CA LEU A 148 -0.55 12.02 -4.61
C LEU A 148 -0.48 13.50 -4.22
N GLU A 149 0.69 14.12 -4.30
CA GLU A 149 0.94 15.50 -3.86
C GLU A 149 -0.10 16.53 -4.32
N PRO A 150 -0.56 16.53 -5.59
CA PRO A 150 -1.57 17.49 -6.05
C PRO A 150 -2.96 17.32 -5.42
N HIS A 151 -3.25 16.15 -4.82
CA HIS A 151 -4.57 15.78 -4.32
C HIS A 151 -4.69 15.88 -2.79
N LEU A 152 -3.55 15.95 -2.08
CA LEU A 152 -3.48 15.94 -0.61
C LEU A 152 -3.19 17.32 0.00
N ARG A 153 -3.19 18.38 -0.81
CA ARG A 153 -2.98 19.76 -0.38
C ARG A 153 -4.28 20.48 -0.06
#